data_AF-A0A0D8XYT3-F1
#
_entry.id   AF-A0A0D8XYT3-F1
#
_cell.length_a   1.000
_cell.length_b   1.000
_cell.length_c   1.000
_cell.angle_alpha   90.00
_cell.angle_beta   90.00
_cell.angle_gamma   90.00
#
_symmetry.space_group_name_H-M   'P 1'
#
loop_
_entity.id
_entity.type
_entity.pdbx_description
1 polymer ?
#
loop_
_entity_poly.entity_id
_entity_poly.type
_entity_poly.pdbx_seq_one_letter_code
_entity_poly.pdbx_strand_id
1 'polypeptide(L)'
;MGLEEEEPLDLSWPETPLKRFIYILLAPIMFPLAYTLPDVRKPSWRSWFAITFIGSVLWIALFSYLMVWWANTIGETFGVSTEVGDAQTFITFPSVHYSIMGLTVLAAGTSIPDLITSVIVARKGLGDMAVSSSIGSNLFDICVGLPIPWLLYFFVAFFLENYECLSNSCILVAVISNGLICSVGMLFIMLVFLVLAIALSRWRMDKKFGN
;
A
#
# COMPACT_ATOMS: atom_id res chain seq x y z
N MET A 1 -25.83 -20.62 7.79
CA MET A 1 -25.05 -19.52 8.40
C MET A 1 -25.04 -18.40 7.38
N GLY A 2 -25.72 -17.30 7.71
CA GLY A 2 -26.06 -16.26 6.75
C GLY A 2 -24.83 -15.65 6.12
N LEU A 3 -24.68 -15.84 4.81
CA LEU A 3 -23.96 -14.89 3.99
C LEU A 3 -24.77 -13.59 4.15
N GLU A 4 -24.26 -12.63 4.92
CA GLU A 4 -24.71 -11.25 4.74
C GLU A 4 -24.46 -10.96 3.26
N GLU A 5 -25.52 -11.06 2.45
CA GLU A 5 -25.50 -10.64 1.05
C GLU A 5 -24.89 -9.25 1.06
N GLU A 6 -23.73 -9.08 0.42
CA GLU A 6 -23.08 -7.78 0.42
C GLU A 6 -24.05 -6.79 -0.20
N GLU A 7 -24.70 -5.99 0.65
CA GLU A 7 -25.74 -5.06 0.23
C GLU A 7 -25.14 -4.14 -0.85
N PRO A 8 -25.89 -3.82 -1.90
CA PRO A 8 -25.43 -2.88 -2.92
C PRO A 8 -25.02 -1.57 -2.25
N LEU A 9 -24.10 -0.83 -2.87
CA LEU A 9 -23.59 0.41 -2.29
C LEU A 9 -24.77 1.36 -1.97
N ASP A 10 -25.13 1.48 -0.69
CA ASP A 10 -26.25 2.29 -0.25
C ASP A 10 -25.77 3.74 -0.08
N LEU A 11 -26.12 4.59 -1.05
CA LEU A 11 -25.92 6.04 -0.99
C LEU A 11 -27.02 6.74 -0.16
N SER A 12 -27.83 5.99 0.60
CA SER A 12 -28.85 6.59 1.47
C SER A 12 -28.22 7.54 2.49
N TRP A 13 -28.97 8.61 2.80
CA TRP A 13 -28.52 9.62 3.73
C TRP A 13 -28.45 9.04 5.16
N PRO A 14 -27.29 9.07 5.84
CA PRO A 14 -27.16 8.40 7.12
C PRO A 14 -27.90 9.14 8.25
N GLU A 15 -28.49 8.39 9.18
CA GLU A 15 -29.31 8.98 10.25
C GLU A 15 -28.49 9.64 11.37
N THR A 16 -27.29 9.14 11.66
CA THR A 16 -26.44 9.61 12.77
C THR A 16 -25.53 10.79 12.37
N PRO A 17 -25.33 11.80 13.23
CA PRO A 17 -24.57 13.01 12.89
C PRO A 17 -23.11 12.72 12.54
N LEU A 18 -22.48 11.75 13.22
CA LEU A 18 -21.12 11.30 12.92
C LEU A 18 -21.02 10.63 11.54
N LYS A 19 -22.00 9.78 11.19
CA LYS A 19 -22.06 9.16 9.86
C LYS A 19 -22.34 10.19 8.76
N ARG A 20 -23.13 11.24 9.03
CA ARG A 20 -23.35 12.37 8.09
C ARG A 20 -22.07 13.14 7.82
N PHE A 21 -21.30 13.45 8.86
CA PHE A 21 -20.01 14.11 8.71
C PHE A 21 -19.03 13.26 7.89
N ILE A 22 -18.90 11.98 8.22
CA ILE A 22 -18.07 11.02 7.48
C ILE A 22 -18.54 10.91 6.01
N TYR A 23 -19.85 10.84 5.77
CA TYR A 23 -20.42 10.78 4.42
C TYR A 23 -20.06 12.03 3.60
N ILE A 24 -20.17 13.23 4.17
CA ILE A 24 -19.79 14.47 3.49
C ILE A 24 -18.29 14.51 3.18
N LEU A 25 -17.46 14.01 4.11
CA LEU A 25 -16.01 13.95 3.92
C LEU A 25 -15.59 12.94 2.84
N LEU A 26 -16.27 11.79 2.76
CA LEU A 26 -15.98 10.75 1.76
C LEU A 26 -16.69 10.99 0.43
N ALA A 27 -17.78 11.78 0.39
CA ALA A 27 -18.54 12.10 -0.81
C ALA A 27 -17.68 12.46 -2.04
N PRO A 28 -16.69 13.37 -1.98
CA PRO A 28 -15.87 13.72 -3.15
C PRO A 28 -15.10 12.54 -3.75
N ILE A 29 -14.84 11.48 -2.97
CA ILE A 29 -14.19 10.25 -3.43
C ILE A 29 -15.22 9.21 -3.85
N MET A 30 -16.31 9.08 -3.10
CA MET A 30 -17.35 8.08 -3.32
C MET A 30 -18.14 8.32 -4.61
N PHE A 31 -18.44 9.58 -4.96
CA PHE A 31 -19.23 9.89 -6.16
C PHE A 31 -18.50 9.52 -7.47
N PRO A 32 -17.21 9.92 -7.68
CA PRO A 32 -16.44 9.46 -8.84
C PRO A 32 -16.28 7.94 -8.89
N LEU A 33 -16.07 7.30 -7.73
CA LEU A 33 -15.90 5.85 -7.64
C LEU A 33 -17.20 5.12 -8.02
N ALA A 34 -18.35 5.56 -7.50
CA ALA A 34 -19.65 4.99 -7.82
C ALA A 34 -20.06 5.22 -9.28
N TYR A 35 -19.59 6.31 -9.90
CA TYR A 35 -19.85 6.57 -11.31
C TYR A 35 -18.99 5.71 -12.24
N THR A 36 -17.73 5.46 -11.86
CA THR A 36 -16.76 4.76 -12.71
C THR A 36 -16.69 3.26 -12.47
N LEU A 37 -17.08 2.77 -11.30
CA LEU A 37 -17.13 1.35 -10.95
C LEU A 37 -18.58 0.84 -10.98
N PRO A 38 -18.97 0.06 -11.99
CA PRO A 38 -20.27 -0.60 -11.99
C PRO A 38 -20.43 -1.52 -10.77
N ASP A 39 -21.61 -1.55 -10.16
CA ASP A 39 -21.86 -2.44 -9.02
C ASP A 39 -22.25 -3.85 -9.49
N VAL A 40 -21.30 -4.79 -9.46
CA VAL A 40 -21.49 -6.20 -9.83
C VAL A 40 -22.30 -7.01 -8.83
N ARG A 41 -22.67 -6.43 -7.68
CA ARG A 41 -23.60 -7.06 -6.72
C ARG A 41 -25.01 -7.14 -7.29
N LYS A 42 -25.35 -6.28 -8.25
CA LYS A 42 -26.64 -6.33 -8.96
C LYS A 42 -26.66 -7.47 -9.99
N PRO A 43 -27.69 -8.35 -10.00
CA PRO A 43 -27.73 -9.51 -10.88
C PRO A 43 -27.65 -9.15 -12.38
N SER A 44 -28.16 -7.98 -12.78
CA SER A 44 -28.11 -7.50 -14.17
C SER A 44 -26.73 -7.01 -14.64
N TRP A 45 -25.80 -6.72 -13.71
CA TRP A 45 -24.48 -6.15 -14.00
C TRP A 45 -23.33 -7.13 -13.71
N ARG A 46 -23.66 -8.38 -13.34
CA ARG A 46 -22.67 -9.42 -12.98
C ARG A 46 -21.69 -9.74 -14.11
N SER A 47 -22.07 -9.58 -15.37
CA SER A 47 -21.19 -9.78 -16.54
C SER A 47 -20.11 -8.70 -16.69
N TRP A 48 -20.23 -7.57 -16.00
CA TRP A 48 -19.28 -6.45 -16.04
C TRP A 48 -18.14 -6.62 -15.02
N PHE A 49 -17.98 -7.81 -14.44
CA PHE A 49 -16.94 -8.14 -13.47
C PHE A 49 -15.53 -7.76 -13.96
N ALA A 50 -15.18 -8.06 -15.21
CA ALA A 50 -13.86 -7.71 -15.73
C ALA A 50 -13.62 -6.18 -15.77
N ILE A 51 -14.64 -5.40 -16.14
CA ILE A 51 -14.56 -3.93 -16.23
C ILE A 51 -14.41 -3.34 -14.83
N THR A 52 -15.19 -3.82 -13.87
CA THR A 52 -15.10 -3.37 -12.47
C THR A 52 -13.77 -3.73 -11.83
N PHE A 53 -13.24 -4.92 -12.12
CA PHE A 53 -11.93 -5.36 -11.67
C PHE A 53 -10.82 -4.45 -12.21
N ILE A 54 -10.77 -4.22 -13.53
CA ILE A 54 -9.78 -3.34 -14.15
C ILE A 54 -9.94 -1.89 -13.65
N GLY A 55 -11.17 -1.39 -13.57
CA GLY A 55 -11.45 -0.07 -13.03
C GLY A 55 -10.95 0.08 -11.59
N SER A 56 -11.12 -0.95 -10.76
CA SER A 56 -10.65 -0.94 -9.37
C SER A 56 -9.13 -0.91 -9.30
N VAL A 57 -8.45 -1.68 -10.15
CA VAL A 57 -6.98 -1.65 -10.28
C VAL A 57 -6.48 -0.27 -10.70
N LEU A 58 -7.15 0.39 -11.64
CA LEU A 58 -6.80 1.76 -12.07
C LEU A 58 -7.00 2.78 -10.94
N TRP A 59 -8.08 2.66 -10.16
CA TRP A 59 -8.31 3.53 -9.00
C TRP A 59 -7.28 3.32 -7.90
N ILE A 60 -6.93 2.07 -7.60
CA ILE A 60 -5.86 1.75 -6.65
C ILE A 60 -4.54 2.36 -7.13
N ALA A 61 -4.22 2.26 -8.42
CA ALA A 61 -3.03 2.90 -9.00
C ALA A 61 -3.06 4.43 -8.89
N LEU A 62 -4.22 5.06 -9.16
CA LEU A 62 -4.41 6.51 -9.01
C LEU A 62 -4.22 6.96 -7.55
N PHE A 63 -4.85 6.28 -6.59
CA PHE A 63 -4.69 6.59 -5.16
C PHE A 63 -3.27 6.35 -4.67
N SER A 64 -2.62 5.29 -5.15
CA SER A 64 -1.20 5.04 -4.86
C SER A 64 -0.31 6.15 -5.39
N TYR A 65 -0.57 6.66 -6.61
CA TYR A 65 0.15 7.80 -7.15
C TYR A 65 -0.04 9.07 -6.32
N LEU A 66 -1.30 9.38 -5.96
CA LEU A 66 -1.61 10.53 -5.10
C LEU A 66 -0.95 10.41 -3.72
N MET A 67 -0.95 9.21 -3.12
CA MET A 67 -0.27 8.94 -1.85
C MET A 67 1.23 9.24 -1.95
N VAL A 68 1.89 8.76 -3.00
CA VAL A 68 3.33 9.01 -3.21
C VAL A 68 3.59 10.50 -3.41
N TRP A 69 2.78 11.15 -4.24
CA TRP A 69 2.92 12.58 -4.52
C TRP A 69 2.71 13.44 -3.26
N TRP A 70 1.68 13.16 -2.46
CA TRP A 70 1.44 13.84 -1.19
C TRP A 70 2.53 13.57 -0.17
N ALA A 71 3.00 12.31 -0.05
CA ALA A 71 4.11 11.98 0.84
C ALA A 71 5.36 12.80 0.48
N ASN A 72 5.69 12.93 -0.81
CA ASN A 72 6.81 13.75 -1.26
C ASN A 72 6.60 15.25 -0.94
N THR A 73 5.41 15.77 -1.22
CA THR A 73 5.05 17.18 -1.00
C THR A 73 5.09 17.57 0.48
N ILE A 74 4.59 16.68 1.34
CA ILE A 74 4.65 16.79 2.80
C ILE A 74 6.12 16.74 3.25
N GLY A 75 6.93 15.83 2.70
CA GLY A 75 8.37 15.76 2.95
C GLY A 75 9.11 17.05 2.65
N GLU A 76 8.77 17.71 1.56
CA GLU A 76 9.33 19.01 1.19
C GLU A 76 8.84 20.13 2.14
N THR A 77 7.55 20.11 2.53
CA THR A 77 6.92 21.15 3.37
C THR A 77 7.37 21.13 4.83
N PHE A 78 7.62 19.96 5.43
CA PHE A 78 7.98 19.82 6.85
C PHE A 78 9.46 20.11 7.17
N GLY A 79 10.27 20.54 6.20
CA GLY A 79 11.63 21.01 6.50
C GLY A 79 12.70 20.82 5.44
N VAL A 80 12.38 20.96 4.15
CA VAL A 80 13.36 21.47 3.17
C VAL A 80 12.88 22.82 2.65
N SER A 81 12.85 23.79 3.56
CA SER A 81 13.14 25.17 3.16
C SER A 81 14.65 25.28 2.97
N THR A 82 15.21 24.63 1.94
CA THR A 82 16.40 25.19 1.32
C THR A 82 15.90 26.25 0.37
N GLU A 83 16.23 27.48 0.72
CA GLU A 83 16.26 28.60 -0.17
C GLU A 83 16.78 28.20 -1.56
N VAL A 84 16.18 28.83 -2.56
CA VAL A 84 16.57 28.83 -3.97
C VAL A 84 18.08 29.02 -4.10
N GLY A 85 18.80 28.00 -4.60
CA GLY A 85 20.22 28.13 -4.95
C GLY A 85 20.91 26.79 -5.24
N ASP A 86 21.04 26.47 -6.52
CA ASP A 86 21.95 25.49 -7.15
C ASP A 86 22.01 24.02 -6.68
N ALA A 87 21.88 23.15 -7.68
CA ALA A 87 21.85 21.69 -7.65
C ALA A 87 23.17 20.99 -7.22
N GLN A 88 24.01 21.57 -6.35
CA GLN A 88 25.32 20.99 -6.02
C GLN A 88 25.74 21.22 -4.56
N THR A 89 24.94 20.81 -3.58
CA THR A 89 25.42 20.55 -2.20
C THR A 89 24.69 19.35 -1.60
N PHE A 90 24.96 18.16 -2.13
CA PHE A 90 24.42 16.88 -1.68
C PHE A 90 25.21 16.23 -0.52
N ILE A 91 25.98 17.02 0.25
CA ILE A 91 26.83 16.52 1.34
C ILE A 91 26.63 17.52 2.48
N THR A 92 25.73 17.33 3.45
CA THR A 92 25.93 16.47 4.63
C THR A 92 24.59 16.43 5.41
N PHE A 93 23.97 15.24 5.59
CA PHE A 93 22.82 14.95 6.49
C PHE A 93 21.32 15.27 6.17
N PRO A 94 20.81 15.47 4.92
CA PRO A 94 19.36 15.49 4.66
C PRO A 94 18.77 14.14 4.21
N SER A 95 19.58 13.21 3.70
CA SER A 95 19.10 12.01 2.99
C SER A 95 18.34 11.00 3.88
N VAL A 96 18.61 10.99 5.18
CA VAL A 96 17.97 10.04 6.11
C VAL A 96 16.47 10.32 6.24
N HIS A 97 16.04 11.59 6.17
CA HIS A 97 14.64 11.95 6.34
C HIS A 97 13.77 11.47 5.16
N TYR A 98 14.26 11.62 3.92
CA TYR A 98 13.57 11.14 2.73
C TYR A 98 13.48 9.61 2.67
N SER A 99 14.57 8.92 3.04
CA SER A 99 14.56 7.45 3.10
C SER A 99 13.62 6.94 4.20
N ILE A 100 13.60 7.56 5.39
CA ILE A 100 12.67 7.16 6.46
C ILE A 100 11.23 7.46 6.04
N MET A 101 10.97 8.60 5.41
CA MET A 101 9.63 8.94 4.93
C MET A 101 9.14 7.95 3.87
N GLY A 102 9.97 7.60 2.88
CA GLY A 102 9.65 6.57 1.90
C GLY A 102 9.48 5.19 2.52
N LEU A 103 10.37 4.79 3.44
CA LEU A 103 10.32 3.49 4.11
C LEU A 103 9.19 3.38 5.15
N THR A 104 8.65 4.48 5.65
CA THR A 104 7.65 4.46 6.74
C THR A 104 6.29 4.92 6.27
N VAL A 105 6.18 6.08 5.62
CA VAL A 105 4.89 6.65 5.20
C VAL A 105 4.31 5.87 4.04
N LEU A 106 5.12 5.56 3.01
CA LEU A 106 4.65 4.75 1.88
C LEU A 106 4.41 3.30 2.32
N ALA A 107 5.32 2.70 3.08
CA ALA A 107 5.15 1.33 3.57
C ALA A 107 3.93 1.18 4.50
N ALA A 108 3.67 2.17 5.37
CA ALA A 108 2.46 2.20 6.17
C ALA A 108 1.21 2.42 5.28
N GLY A 109 1.31 3.29 4.29
CA GLY A 109 0.23 3.58 3.34
C GLY A 109 -0.22 2.37 2.53
N THR A 110 0.68 1.43 2.21
CA THR A 110 0.33 0.16 1.56
C THR A 110 -0.21 -0.88 2.55
N SER A 111 0.31 -0.92 3.78
CA SER A 111 -0.08 -1.93 4.78
C SER A 111 -1.42 -1.64 5.48
N ILE A 112 -1.78 -0.37 5.65
CA ILE A 112 -3.04 0.05 6.30
C ILE A 112 -4.29 -0.47 5.58
N PRO A 113 -4.46 -0.33 4.24
CA PRO A 113 -5.64 -0.84 3.56
C PRO A 113 -5.76 -2.37 3.66
N ASP A 114 -4.65 -3.10 3.55
CA ASP A 114 -4.62 -4.57 3.69
C ASP A 114 -4.97 -5.03 5.11
N LEU A 115 -4.55 -4.26 6.11
CA LEU A 115 -4.96 -4.50 7.49
C LEU A 115 -6.48 -4.28 7.65
N ILE A 116 -7.02 -3.20 7.08
CA ILE A 116 -8.46 -2.89 7.14
C ILE A 116 -9.28 -4.00 6.49
N THR A 117 -8.90 -4.46 5.29
CA THR A 117 -9.61 -5.55 4.60
C THR A 117 -9.57 -6.85 5.41
N SER A 118 -8.40 -7.23 5.93
CA SER A 118 -8.24 -8.42 6.76
C SER A 118 -9.07 -8.36 8.04
N VAL A 119 -9.12 -7.19 8.71
CA VAL A 119 -9.94 -6.99 9.92
C VAL A 119 -11.43 -7.05 9.61
N ILE A 120 -11.89 -6.47 8.50
CA ILE A 120 -13.30 -6.53 8.08
C ILE A 120 -13.72 -7.99 7.85
N VAL A 121 -12.91 -8.77 7.13
CA VAL A 121 -13.18 -10.18 6.83
C VAL A 121 -13.17 -11.03 8.12
N ALA A 122 -12.24 -10.79 9.03
CA ALA A 122 -12.19 -11.47 10.33
C ALA A 122 -13.45 -11.19 11.17
N ARG A 123 -13.93 -9.93 11.18
CA ARG A 123 -15.16 -9.54 11.88
C ARG A 123 -16.43 -10.15 11.29
N LYS A 124 -16.44 -10.45 9.99
CA LYS A 124 -17.53 -11.19 9.32
C LYS A 124 -17.54 -12.70 9.65
N GLY A 125 -16.65 -13.18 10.55
CA GLY A 125 -16.56 -14.59 10.93
C GLY A 125 -15.84 -15.46 9.90
N LEU A 126 -15.23 -14.85 8.86
CA LEU A 126 -14.51 -15.53 7.78
C LEU A 126 -13.02 -15.60 8.12
N GLY A 127 -12.67 -16.24 9.25
CA GLY A 127 -11.29 -16.31 9.76
C GLY A 127 -10.31 -16.90 8.74
N ASP A 128 -10.68 -17.98 8.05
CA ASP A 128 -9.84 -18.62 7.02
C ASP A 128 -9.55 -17.68 5.84
N MET A 129 -10.51 -16.81 5.50
CA MET A 129 -10.35 -15.81 4.44
C MET A 129 -9.51 -14.62 4.91
N ALA A 130 -9.61 -14.23 6.18
CA ALA A 130 -8.77 -13.18 6.75
C ALA A 130 -7.29 -13.61 6.80
N VAL A 131 -7.04 -14.87 7.21
CA VAL A 131 -5.69 -15.43 7.24
C VAL A 131 -5.10 -15.56 5.83
N SER A 132 -5.89 -16.06 4.86
CA SER A 132 -5.42 -16.18 3.47
C SER A 132 -5.16 -14.82 2.83
N SER A 133 -5.98 -13.80 3.12
CA SER A 133 -5.76 -12.43 2.64
C SER A 133 -4.47 -11.83 3.19
N SER A 134 -4.22 -11.96 4.49
CA SER A 134 -3.02 -11.40 5.14
C SER A 134 -1.72 -12.09 4.70
N ILE A 135 -1.74 -13.41 4.47
CA ILE A 135 -0.57 -14.13 3.95
C ILE A 135 -0.39 -13.85 2.45
N GLY A 136 -1.50 -13.80 1.71
CA GLY A 136 -1.52 -13.63 0.26
C GLY A 136 -0.99 -12.27 -0.19
N SER A 137 -1.35 -11.17 0.48
CA SER A 137 -0.87 -9.83 0.12
C SER A 137 0.64 -9.70 0.25
N ASN A 138 1.22 -10.15 1.38
CA ASN A 138 2.66 -10.14 1.60
C ASN A 138 3.42 -11.02 0.59
N LEU A 139 2.86 -12.18 0.25
CA LEU A 139 3.47 -13.08 -0.74
C LEU A 139 3.40 -12.46 -2.15
N PHE A 140 2.29 -11.81 -2.49
CA PHE A 140 2.14 -11.07 -3.73
C PHE A 140 3.15 -9.92 -3.83
N ASP A 141 3.36 -9.15 -2.76
CA ASP A 141 4.35 -8.06 -2.76
C ASP A 141 5.78 -8.57 -3.00
N ILE A 142 6.16 -9.69 -2.38
CA ILE A 142 7.50 -10.26 -2.52
C ILE A 142 7.69 -10.93 -3.89
N CYS A 143 6.69 -11.70 -4.36
CA CYS A 143 6.80 -12.48 -5.59
C CYS A 143 6.46 -11.68 -6.86
N VAL A 144 5.62 -10.66 -6.75
CA VAL A 144 5.07 -9.90 -7.88
C VAL A 144 5.39 -8.41 -7.76
N GLY A 145 5.13 -7.81 -6.60
CA GLY A 145 5.33 -6.38 -6.36
C GLY A 145 6.78 -5.92 -6.53
N LEU A 146 7.75 -6.68 -6.00
CA LEU A 146 9.18 -6.39 -6.18
C LEU A 146 9.73 -6.81 -7.55
N PRO A 147 9.48 -8.03 -8.07
CA PRO A 147 10.17 -8.50 -9.27
C PRO A 147 9.62 -7.90 -10.56
N ILE A 148 8.33 -7.56 -10.66
CA ILE A 148 7.74 -7.04 -11.91
C ILE A 148 8.35 -5.69 -12.33
N PRO A 149 8.44 -4.66 -11.47
CA PRO A 149 9.05 -3.38 -11.84
C PRO A 149 10.52 -3.54 -12.24
N TRP A 150 11.25 -4.39 -11.53
CA TRP A 150 12.64 -4.71 -11.85
C TRP A 150 12.77 -5.42 -13.19
N LEU A 151 11.92 -6.41 -13.47
CA LEU A 151 11.90 -7.13 -14.74
C LEU A 151 11.54 -6.19 -15.88
N LEU A 152 10.54 -5.32 -15.69
CA LEU A 152 10.17 -4.32 -16.70
C LEU A 152 11.31 -3.34 -16.95
N TYR A 153 11.99 -2.87 -15.91
CA TYR A 153 13.18 -2.02 -16.04
C TYR A 153 14.29 -2.71 -16.84
N PHE A 154 14.62 -3.96 -16.50
CA PHE A 154 15.59 -4.76 -17.25
C PHE A 154 15.16 -5.00 -18.70
N PHE A 155 13.88 -5.26 -18.94
CA PHE A 155 13.35 -5.49 -20.28
C PHE A 155 13.42 -4.23 -21.15
N VAL A 156 13.04 -3.08 -20.58
CA VAL A 156 13.13 -1.77 -21.25
C VAL A 156 14.60 -1.40 -21.50
N ALA A 157 15.47 -1.55 -20.51
CA ALA A 157 16.91 -1.31 -20.67
C ALA A 157 17.50 -2.21 -21.76
N PHE A 158 17.20 -3.51 -21.73
CA PHE A 158 17.63 -4.47 -22.74
C PHE A 158 17.17 -4.10 -24.17
N PHE A 159 15.94 -3.59 -24.34
CA PHE A 159 15.43 -3.19 -25.64
C PHE A 159 15.93 -1.81 -26.11
N LEU A 160 16.08 -0.84 -25.21
CA LEU A 160 16.54 0.53 -25.54
C LEU A 160 18.07 0.63 -25.68
N GLU A 161 18.86 -0.21 -24.99
CA GLU A 161 20.34 -0.17 -25.01
C GLU A 161 20.99 -1.06 -26.10
N ASN A 162 20.21 -1.60 -27.03
CA ASN A 162 20.74 -2.33 -28.21
C ASN A 162 21.60 -1.47 -29.17
N TYR A 163 21.95 -0.22 -28.81
CA TYR A 163 22.86 0.62 -29.59
C TYR A 163 24.26 0.84 -29.00
N GLU A 164 24.54 0.64 -27.69
CA GLU A 164 25.88 0.93 -27.14
C GLU A 164 26.34 0.03 -25.97
N CYS A 165 26.03 -1.26 -25.93
CA CYS A 165 26.74 -2.20 -25.06
C CYS A 165 28.11 -2.61 -25.65
N LEU A 166 29.01 -1.64 -25.88
CA LEU A 166 30.42 -1.89 -26.21
C LEU A 166 31.42 -1.04 -25.39
N SER A 167 30.98 -0.25 -24.41
CA SER A 167 31.92 0.45 -23.52
C SER A 167 31.42 0.50 -22.07
N ASN A 168 31.84 -0.51 -21.29
CA ASN A 168 32.05 -0.49 -19.84
C ASN A 168 30.92 -0.18 -18.84
N SER A 169 29.65 -0.12 -19.23
CA SER A 169 28.55 0.10 -18.27
C SER A 169 27.40 -0.89 -18.47
N CYS A 170 27.63 -2.18 -18.21
CA CYS A 170 26.51 -3.05 -17.83
C CYS A 170 25.88 -2.44 -16.56
N ILE A 171 24.55 -2.38 -16.47
CA ILE A 171 23.81 -1.91 -15.29
C ILE A 171 24.11 -2.85 -14.12
N LEU A 172 25.25 -2.62 -13.45
CA LEU A 172 25.62 -3.26 -12.21
C LEU A 172 24.95 -2.47 -11.09
N VAL A 173 23.82 -2.99 -10.61
CA VAL A 173 23.21 -2.51 -9.37
C VAL A 173 24.18 -2.81 -8.24
N ALA A 174 24.93 -1.79 -7.82
CA ALA A 174 25.84 -1.90 -6.70
C ALA A 174 25.04 -2.17 -5.42
N VAL A 175 25.14 -3.39 -4.91
CA VAL A 175 24.49 -3.78 -3.65
C VAL A 175 25.35 -3.30 -2.48
N ILE A 176 24.83 -2.36 -1.69
CA ILE A 176 25.52 -1.83 -0.51
C ILE A 176 25.41 -2.84 0.64
N SER A 177 26.50 -3.52 0.97
CA SER A 177 26.54 -4.57 2.01
C SER A 177 26.14 -4.07 3.41
N ASN A 178 26.44 -2.82 3.74
CA ASN A 178 26.06 -2.23 5.03
C ASN A 178 24.54 -2.06 5.16
N GLY A 179 23.85 -1.76 4.05
CA GLY A 179 22.38 -1.65 4.03
C GLY A 179 21.71 -3.00 4.26
N LEU A 180 22.24 -4.08 3.66
CA LEU A 180 21.75 -5.44 3.87
C LEU A 180 21.85 -5.87 5.33
N ILE A 181 23.01 -5.64 5.98
CA ILE A 181 23.21 -5.98 7.39
C ILE A 181 22.23 -5.21 8.28
N CYS A 182 22.02 -3.93 8.00
CA CYS A 182 21.05 -3.10 8.73
C CYS A 182 19.61 -3.61 8.54
N SER A 183 19.18 -3.89 7.32
CA SER A 183 17.84 -4.41 7.02
C SER A 183 17.57 -5.77 7.65
N VAL A 184 18.54 -6.69 7.57
CA VAL A 184 18.45 -8.01 8.22
C VAL A 184 18.39 -7.84 9.74
N GLY A 185 19.23 -6.97 10.31
CA GLY A 185 19.22 -6.66 11.75
C GLY A 185 17.87 -6.11 12.23
N MET A 186 17.28 -5.15 11.50
CA MET A 186 15.97 -4.59 11.82
C MET A 186 14.86 -5.64 11.72
N LEU A 187 14.92 -6.53 10.73
CA LEU A 187 13.95 -7.62 10.57
C LEU A 187 13.99 -8.57 11.79
N PHE A 188 15.19 -8.98 12.22
CA PHE A 188 15.34 -9.81 13.42
C PHE A 188 14.85 -9.11 14.68
N ILE A 189 15.16 -7.82 14.86
CA ILE A 189 14.67 -7.04 16.00
C ILE A 189 13.14 -6.97 16.00
N MET A 190 12.52 -6.70 14.84
CA MET A 190 11.06 -6.67 14.69
C MET A 190 10.45 -8.03 15.03
N LEU A 191 11.04 -9.13 14.57
CA LEU A 191 10.57 -10.48 14.86
C LEU A 191 10.65 -10.80 16.35
N VAL A 192 11.77 -10.47 16.99
CA VAL A 192 11.95 -10.65 18.44
C VAL A 192 10.93 -9.81 19.21
N PHE A 193 10.73 -8.55 18.84
CA PHE A 193 9.74 -7.67 19.45
C PHE A 193 8.32 -8.23 19.29
N LEU A 194 7.96 -8.73 18.10
CA LEU A 194 6.66 -9.33 17.82
C LEU A 194 6.42 -10.60 18.66
N VAL A 195 7.41 -11.50 18.73
CA VAL A 195 7.32 -12.72 19.56
C VAL A 195 7.21 -12.37 21.04
N LEU A 196 7.99 -11.39 21.53
CA LEU A 196 7.89 -10.88 22.89
C LEU A 196 6.51 -10.27 23.17
N ALA A 197 5.97 -9.47 22.26
CA ALA A 197 4.64 -8.87 22.41
C ALA A 197 3.55 -9.96 22.50
N ILE A 198 3.62 -11.01 21.68
CA ILE A 198 2.70 -12.16 21.73
C ILE A 198 2.87 -12.94 23.04
N ALA A 199 4.11 -13.16 23.48
CA ALA A 199 4.42 -13.85 24.73
C ALA A 199 3.90 -13.07 25.95
N LEU A 200 4.09 -11.74 25.96
CA LEU A 200 3.57 -10.83 26.99
C LEU A 200 2.04 -10.75 26.96
N SER A 201 1.43 -10.88 25.79
CA SER A 201 -0.03 -11.03 25.60
C SER A 201 -0.56 -12.40 26.05
N ARG A 202 0.27 -13.24 26.67
CA ARG A 202 -0.06 -14.57 27.23
C ARG A 202 -0.81 -15.49 26.28
N TRP A 203 -0.60 -15.34 24.96
CA TRP A 203 -1.33 -16.11 23.95
C TRP A 203 -2.86 -16.07 24.14
N ARG A 204 -3.38 -15.00 24.76
CA ARG A 204 -4.82 -14.75 24.89
C ARG A 204 -5.16 -13.53 24.05
N MET A 205 -6.11 -13.69 23.12
CA MET A 205 -6.82 -12.57 22.53
C MET A 205 -7.54 -11.81 23.64
N ASP A 206 -6.92 -10.77 24.20
CA ASP A 206 -7.59 -9.92 25.16
C ASP A 206 -8.74 -9.16 24.47
N LYS A 207 -9.88 -9.04 25.18
CA LYS A 207 -11.14 -8.45 24.67
C LYS A 207 -11.02 -7.03 24.09
N LYS A 208 -9.88 -6.35 24.27
CA LYS A 208 -9.58 -5.06 23.61
C LYS A 208 -9.41 -5.17 22.08
N PHE A 209 -9.26 -6.38 21.53
CA PHE A 209 -9.12 -6.62 20.07
C PHE A 209 -10.31 -7.35 19.41
N GLY A 210 -11.36 -7.72 20.14
CA GLY A 210 -12.52 -8.39 19.53
C GLY A 210 -13.44 -9.09 20.53
N ASN A 211 -14.18 -8.31 21.30
CA ASN A 211 -15.63 -8.38 21.55
C ASN A 211 -15.99 -7.31 22.58
#